data_AF-A0A7V3JRC9-F1
#
_entry.id   AF-A0A7V3JRC9-F1
#
_cell.length_a   1.000
_cell.length_b   1.000
_cell.length_c   1.000
_cell.angle_alpha   90.00
_cell.angle_beta   90.00
_cell.angle_gamma   90.00
#
_symmetry.space_group_name_H-M   'P 1'
#
loop_
_entity.id
_entity.type
_entity.pdbx_description
1 polymer ?
#
loop_
_entity_poly.entity_id
_entity_poly.type
_entity_poly.pdbx_seq_one_letter_code
_entity_poly.pdbx_strand_id
1 'polypeptide(L)' 'MVAGGRGLGSSEGFRLLKELADLLGGVIGASRIAVDEGWISKEHQVGFSGNTVKP' A
#
# COMPACT_ATOMS: atom_id res chain seq x y z
N MET A 1 -2.72 -9.99 0.79
CA MET A 1 -2.18 -8.69 0.35
C MET A 1 -1.11 -8.19 1.29
N VAL A 2 -0.26 -7.28 0.84
CA VAL A 2 0.74 -6.60 1.66
C VAL A 2 0.43 -5.11 1.66
N ALA A 3 0.36 -4.46 2.82
CA ALA A 3 -0.03 -3.05 2.91
C ALA A 3 1.04 -2.19 3.59
N GLY A 4 1.21 -0.97 3.08
CA GLY A 4 2.17 0.02 3.56
C GLY A 4 1.51 1.29 4.12
N GLY A 5 2.27 2.05 4.92
CA GLY A 5 1.80 3.31 5.49
C GLY A 5 2.96 4.22 5.88
N ARG A 6 2.68 5.26 6.68
CA ARG A 6 3.66 6.27 7.11
C ARG A 6 4.99 5.69 7.62
N GLY A 7 4.97 4.53 8.27
CA GLY A 7 6.18 3.87 8.78
C GLY A 7 7.23 3.51 7.72
N LEU A 8 6.88 3.54 6.43
CA LEU A 8 7.82 3.36 5.32
C LEU A 8 8.73 4.56 5.08
N GLY A 9 8.35 5.75 5.57
CA GLY A 9 9.14 6.99 5.46
C GLY A 9 9.25 7.61 4.06
N SER A 10 9.00 6.85 2.98
CA SER A 10 9.01 7.35 1.60
C SER A 10 8.35 6.37 0.63
N SER A 11 8.17 6.80 -0.63
CA SER A 11 7.73 5.97 -1.75
C SER A 11 8.67 4.79 -2.06
N GLU A 12 9.96 4.92 -1.76
CA GLU A 12 10.94 3.85 -1.99
C GLU A 12 10.65 2.60 -1.16
N GLY A 13 10.07 2.77 0.04
CA GLY A 13 9.65 1.65 0.89
C GLY A 13 8.56 0.77 0.25
N PHE A 14 7.76 1.30 -0.68
CA PHE A 14 6.76 0.51 -1.41
C PHE A 14 7.37 -0.46 -2.41
N ARG A 15 8.63 -0.26 -2.84
CA ARG A 15 9.32 -1.22 -3.71
C ARG A 15 9.53 -2.57 -3.00
N LEU A 16 9.98 -2.54 -1.74
CA LEU A 16 10.14 -3.74 -0.92
C LEU A 16 8.82 -4.46 -0.67
N LEU A 17 7.74 -3.69 -0.43
CA LEU A 17 6.41 -4.29 -0.27
C LEU A 17 5.89 -4.93 -1.55
N LYS A 18 6.23 -4.35 -2.71
CA LYS A 18 5.87 -4.89 -4.02
C LYS A 18 6.57 -6.22 -4.28
N GLU A 19 7.89 -6.31 -4.02
CA GLU A 19 8.63 -7.56 -4.12
C GLU A 19 8.04 -8.65 -3.22
N LEU A 20 7.72 -8.33 -1.96
CA LEU A 20 7.07 -9.28 -1.06
C LEU A 20 5.67 -9.70 -1.54
N ALA A 21 4.87 -8.76 -2.04
CA ALA A 21 3.54 -9.06 -2.57
C ALA A 21 3.63 -10.01 -3.77
N ASP A 22 4.59 -9.78 -4.68
CA ASP A 22 4.78 -10.61 -5.87
C ASP A 22 5.20 -12.04 -5.50
N LEU A 23 6.08 -12.21 -4.50
CA LEU A 23 6.44 -13.54 -3.97
C LEU A 23 5.25 -14.30 -3.37
N LEU A 24 4.30 -13.57 -2.79
CA LEU A 24 3.08 -14.13 -2.21
C LEU A 24 1.94 -14.28 -3.24
N GLY A 25 2.15 -13.89 -4.51
CA GLY A 25 1.11 -13.85 -5.54
C GLY A 25 -0.02 -12.86 -5.23
N GLY A 26 0.26 -11.85 -4.42
CA GLY A 26 -0.70 -10.86 -3.94
C GLY A 26 -0.55 -9.48 -4.57
N VAL A 27 -1.30 -8.52 -4.03
CA VAL A 27 -1.27 -7.12 -4.43
C VAL A 27 -0.87 -6.22 -3.26
N ILE A 28 -0.41 -5.00 -3.59
CA ILE A 28 -0.07 -3.96 -2.61
C ILE A 28 -1.27 -3.07 -2.27
N GLY A 29 -1.39 -2.71 -1.01
CA GLY A 29 -2.32 -1.71 -0.49
C GLY A 29 -1.60 -0.61 0.31
N ALA A 30 -2.32 0.44 0.65
CA ALA A 30 -1.78 1.61 1.33
C ALA A 30 -2.76 2.21 2.34
N SER A 31 -2.23 2.78 3.42
CA SER A 31 -3.02 3.65 4.29
C SER A 31 -3.21 5.04 3.66
N ARG A 32 -4.24 5.76 4.11
CA ARG A 32 -4.55 7.11 3.61
C ARG A 32 -3.36 8.07 3.69
N ILE A 33 -2.57 7.99 4.75
CA ILE A 33 -1.43 8.89 4.93
C ILE A 33 -0.39 8.71 3.82
N ALA A 34 -0.08 7.48 3.41
CA ALA A 34 0.88 7.23 2.33
C ALA A 34 0.36 7.75 0.97
N VAL A 35 -0.95 7.73 0.77
CA VAL A 35 -1.60 8.31 -0.42
C VAL A 35 -1.54 9.84 -0.36
N ASP A 36 -1.89 10.44 0.77
CA ASP A 36 -1.89 11.88 0.99
C ASP A 36 -0.46 12.46 0.86
N GLU A 37 0.57 11.70 1.25
CA GLU A 37 1.99 12.05 1.10
C GLU A 37 2.53 11.78 -0.34
N GLY A 38 1.67 11.30 -1.25
CA GLY A 38 2.00 11.09 -2.67
C GLY A 38 2.89 9.88 -2.95
N TRP A 39 3.03 8.96 -2.00
CA TRP A 39 3.94 7.81 -2.14
C TRP A 39 3.36 6.71 -3.03
N ILE A 40 2.04 6.64 -3.14
CA ILE A 40 1.32 5.65 -3.93
C ILE A 40 -0.06 6.18 -4.31
N SER A 41 -0.61 5.70 -5.44
CA SER A 41 -1.93 6.11 -5.92
C SER A 41 -3.05 5.78 -4.93
N LYS A 42 -4.09 6.63 -4.92
CA LYS A 42 -5.32 6.44 -4.13
C LYS A 42 -6.03 5.13 -4.42
N GLU A 43 -5.84 4.54 -5.60
CA GLU A 43 -6.40 3.22 -5.94
C GLU A 43 -5.91 2.11 -5.02
N HIS A 44 -4.74 2.28 -4.39
CA HIS A 44 -4.22 1.32 -3.43
C HIS A 44 -4.72 1.59 -2.01
N GLN A 45 -5.48 2.66 -1.76
CA GLN A 45 -5.93 2.99 -0.40
C GLN A 45 -6.90 1.93 0.11
N VAL A 46 -6.63 1.38 1.30
CA VAL A 46 -7.49 0.41 1.99
C VAL A 46 -8.11 1.04 3.23
N GLY A 47 -9.40 0.78 3.46
CA GLY A 47 -10.15 1.24 4.64
C GLY A 47 -11.42 2.01 4.28
N PHE A 48 -12.03 2.66 5.27
CA PHE A 48 -13.35 3.30 5.13
C PHE A 48 -13.46 4.28 3.95
N SER A 49 -12.44 5.12 3.73
CA SER A 49 -12.40 6.09 2.62
C SER A 49 -11.72 5.57 1.35
N GLY A 50 -11.44 4.26 1.27
CA GLY A 50 -10.79 3.60 0.15
C GLY A 50 -11.48 2.27 -0.16
N ASN A 51 -10.71 1.30 -0.61
CA ASN A 51 -11.21 -0.01 -0.94
C ASN A 51 -11.41 -0.86 0.32
N THR A 52 -12.57 -1.52 0.41
CA THR A 52 -12.80 -2.61 1.34
C THR A 52 -12.39 -3.91 0.67
N VAL A 53 -11.61 -4.74 1.35
CA VAL A 53 -10.91 -5.86 0.75
C VAL A 53 -11.06 -7.14 1.58
N LYS A 54 -11.02 -8.29 0.91
CA LYS A 54 -11.03 -9.64 1.51
C LYS A 54 -9.86 -10.42 0.90
N PRO A 55 -8.67 -10.36 1.52
CA PRO A 55 -7.42 -10.85 0.94
C PRO A 55 -7.28 -12.37 0.91
#